data_AF-A0A430QJN3-F1
#
_entry.id   AF-A0A430QJN3-F1
#
_cell.length_a   1.000
_cell.length_b   1.000
_cell.length_c   1.000
_cell.angle_alpha   90.00
_cell.angle_beta   90.00
_cell.angle_gamma   90.00
#
_symmetry.space_group_name_H-M   'P 1'
#
loop_
_entity.id
_entity.type
_entity.pdbx_description
1 polymer ?
#
loop_
_entity_poly.entity_id
_entity_poly.type
_entity_poly.pdbx_seq_one_letter_code
_entity_poly.pdbx_strand_id
1 'polypeptide(L)'
;MGRIIQPHERGSEKNIRLRWGIGRLIAESKEDPLVIPVWHCGLDQLNPSEVPNTSTTLSCIFGKPRQLTVVVGKPIDTHGLREELKNNSSEYLASSEFRSHIHSMYTQVVQEQLYKLKEEAECEHQRLNLI
;
A
#
# COMPACT_ATOMS: atom_id res chain seq x y z
N MET A 1 -9.89 -4.60 -12.07
CA MET A 1 -10.24 -3.25 -11.58
C MET A 1 -9.81 -3.18 -10.13
N GLY A 2 -8.90 -2.27 -9.77
CA GLY A 2 -8.50 -2.11 -8.37
C GLY A 2 -9.57 -1.38 -7.56
N ARG A 3 -9.48 -1.49 -6.23
CA ARG A 3 -10.44 -0.92 -5.29
C ARG A 3 -9.91 0.42 -4.78
N ILE A 4 -10.73 1.46 -4.89
CA ILE A 4 -10.51 2.73 -4.20
C ILE A 4 -11.15 2.60 -2.83
N ILE A 5 -10.41 2.93 -1.77
CA ILE A 5 -10.93 2.95 -0.41
C ILE A 5 -11.64 4.29 -0.22
N GLN A 6 -12.94 4.25 0.05
CA GLN A 6 -13.73 5.47 0.21
C GLN A 6 -13.51 6.10 1.59
N PRO A 7 -13.76 7.41 1.77
CA PRO A 7 -13.52 8.09 3.05
C PRO A 7 -14.16 7.43 4.26
N HIS A 8 -15.36 6.86 4.12
CA HIS A 8 -16.07 6.17 5.20
C HIS A 8 -15.49 4.78 5.54
N GLU A 9 -14.68 4.20 4.65
CA GLU A 9 -14.02 2.91 4.84
C GLU A 9 -12.64 3.06 5.52
N ARG A 10 -12.12 4.29 5.68
CA ARG A 10 -10.78 4.53 6.25
C ARG A 10 -10.58 3.91 7.63
N GLY A 11 -11.60 3.90 8.47
CA GLY A 11 -11.52 3.31 9.82
C GLY A 11 -11.30 1.79 9.82
N SER A 12 -11.67 1.10 8.75
CA SER A 12 -11.47 -0.35 8.58
C SER A 12 -10.41 -0.69 7.53
N GLU A 13 -9.69 0.31 7.01
CA GLU A 13 -8.75 0.16 5.89
C GLU A 13 -7.69 -0.92 6.13
N LYS A 14 -7.14 -1.03 7.35
CA LYS A 14 -6.16 -2.07 7.70
C LYS A 14 -6.67 -3.50 7.51
N ASN A 15 -7.99 -3.70 7.51
CA ASN A 15 -8.63 -4.99 7.26
C ASN A 15 -8.92 -5.21 5.75
N ILE A 16 -8.70 -4.19 4.92
CA ILE A 16 -8.88 -4.26 3.48
C ILE A 16 -7.60 -4.83 2.86
N ARG A 17 -7.75 -6.03 2.29
CA ARG A 17 -6.68 -6.68 1.55
C ARG A 17 -6.34 -5.92 0.27
N LEU A 18 -5.05 -5.82 -0.05
CA LEU A 18 -4.56 -5.32 -1.33
C LEU A 18 -5.10 -6.19 -2.47
N ARG A 19 -5.90 -5.59 -3.37
CA ARG A 19 -6.54 -6.28 -4.51
C ARG A 19 -5.76 -6.14 -5.82
N TRP A 20 -4.57 -5.55 -5.79
CA TRP A 20 -3.85 -5.05 -6.96
C TRP A 20 -2.97 -6.08 -7.68
N GLY A 21 -3.12 -7.37 -7.36
CA GLY A 21 -2.35 -8.42 -8.04
C GLY A 21 -0.85 -8.38 -7.78
N ILE A 22 -0.38 -7.61 -6.79
CA ILE A 22 1.05 -7.49 -6.45
C ILE A 22 1.69 -8.85 -6.19
N GLY A 23 1.00 -9.74 -5.47
CA GLY A 23 1.53 -11.08 -5.24
C GLY A 23 1.59 -11.95 -6.49
N ARG A 24 0.72 -11.72 -7.47
CA ARG A 24 0.82 -12.34 -8.80
C ARG A 24 1.97 -11.75 -9.59
N LEU A 25 2.14 -10.42 -9.58
CA LEU A 25 3.24 -9.75 -10.27
C LEU A 25 4.60 -10.25 -9.77
N ILE A 26 4.77 -10.39 -8.46
CA ILE A 26 6.00 -10.93 -7.86
C ILE A 26 6.18 -12.41 -8.25
N ALA A 27 5.15 -13.23 -8.07
CA ALA A 27 5.24 -14.67 -8.33
C ALA A 27 5.54 -15.00 -9.80
N GLU A 28 4.89 -14.29 -10.73
CA GLU A 28 5.02 -14.49 -12.18
C GLU A 28 6.16 -13.67 -12.81
N SER A 29 6.88 -12.86 -12.02
CA SER A 29 8.07 -12.15 -12.49
C SER A 29 9.17 -13.14 -12.87
N LYS A 30 9.86 -12.85 -13.98
CA LYS A 30 11.00 -13.65 -14.46
C LYS A 30 12.20 -13.53 -13.52
N GLU A 31 12.47 -12.30 -13.09
CA GLU A 31 13.51 -11.94 -12.12
C GLU A 31 12.88 -11.63 -10.77
N ASP A 32 13.65 -11.71 -9.69
CA ASP A 32 13.17 -11.33 -8.36
C ASP A 32 13.06 -9.81 -8.21
N PRO A 33 11.82 -9.25 -8.13
CA PRO A 33 11.67 -7.81 -8.03
C PRO A 33 11.97 -7.33 -6.62
N LEU A 34 12.68 -6.20 -6.51
CA LEU A 34 12.78 -5.43 -5.28
C LEU A 34 11.52 -4.57 -5.11
N VAL A 35 10.76 -4.76 -4.03
CA VAL A 35 9.52 -4.00 -3.79
C VAL A 35 9.78 -2.87 -2.80
N ILE A 36 9.55 -1.63 -3.19
CA ILE A 36 9.75 -0.45 -2.33
C ILE A 36 8.39 0.09 -1.90
N PRO A 37 7.99 -0.05 -0.61
CA PRO A 37 6.73 0.52 -0.13
C PRO A 37 6.86 2.03 0.02
N VAL A 38 5.82 2.75 -0.43
CA VAL A 38 5.70 4.20 -0.29
C VAL A 38 4.32 4.50 0.26
N TRP A 39 4.26 5.38 1.26
CA TRP A 39 3.01 5.87 1.83
C TRP A 39 2.98 7.39 1.83
N HIS A 40 1.80 7.98 1.59
CA HIS A 40 1.63 9.42 1.63
C HIS A 40 0.46 9.83 2.54
N CYS A 41 0.61 10.98 3.19
CA CYS A 41 -0.42 11.60 4.04
C CYS A 41 -0.67 13.03 3.57
N GLY A 42 -1.94 13.46 3.61
CA GLY A 42 -2.33 14.84 3.25
C GLY A 42 -2.64 15.07 1.76
N LEU A 43 -2.42 14.08 0.89
CA LEU A 43 -2.74 14.21 -0.55
C LEU A 43 -4.24 14.48 -0.78
N ASP A 44 -5.13 13.85 -0.01
CA ASP A 44 -6.57 14.08 -0.09
C ASP A 44 -6.96 15.53 0.21
N GLN A 45 -6.16 16.24 1.02
CA GLN A 45 -6.37 17.65 1.29
C GLN A 45 -5.89 18.49 0.10
N LEU A 46 -4.79 18.11 -0.55
CA LEU A 46 -4.28 18.83 -1.73
C LEU A 46 -5.14 18.61 -2.97
N ASN A 47 -5.66 17.40 -3.18
CA ASN A 47 -6.47 17.01 -4.31
C ASN A 47 -7.71 16.22 -3.86
N PRO A 48 -8.72 16.91 -3.29
CA PRO A 48 -9.94 16.26 -2.82
C PRO A 48 -10.69 15.57 -3.97
N SER A 49 -11.22 14.38 -3.71
CA SER A 49 -12.04 13.66 -4.70
C SER A 49 -13.48 14.19 -4.78
N GLU A 50 -13.93 14.94 -3.79
CA GLU A 50 -15.26 15.52 -3.74
C GLU A 50 -15.34 16.80 -4.59
N VAL A 51 -16.53 17.08 -5.16
CA VAL A 51 -16.74 18.28 -5.97
C VAL A 51 -16.48 19.54 -5.11
N PRO A 52 -15.64 20.49 -5.58
CA PRO A 52 -15.31 21.66 -4.78
C PRO A 52 -16.56 22.49 -4.49
N ASN A 53 -16.87 22.69 -3.22
CA ASN A 53 -17.84 23.69 -2.79
C ASN A 53 -17.13 25.02 -2.49
N THR A 54 -17.90 26.12 -2.42
CA THR A 54 -17.37 27.47 -2.21
C THR A 54 -16.50 27.57 -0.95
N SER A 55 -16.91 26.94 0.15
CA SER A 55 -16.15 26.88 1.40
C SER A 55 -14.80 26.19 1.23
N THR A 56 -14.79 25.02 0.58
CA THR A 56 -13.57 24.24 0.32
C THR A 56 -12.61 25.02 -0.55
N THR A 57 -13.09 25.62 -1.63
CA THR A 57 -12.28 26.44 -2.54
C THR A 57 -11.69 27.66 -1.83
N LEU A 58 -12.49 28.38 -1.04
CA LEU A 58 -11.99 29.53 -0.26
C LEU A 58 -10.95 29.09 0.78
N SER A 59 -11.14 27.93 1.43
CA SER A 59 -10.15 27.37 2.35
C SER A 59 -8.85 26.95 1.64
N CYS A 60 -8.90 26.53 0.37
CA CYS A 60 -7.69 26.24 -0.40
C CYS A 60 -6.89 27.53 -0.66
N ILE A 61 -7.58 28.63 -0.97
CA ILE A 61 -6.96 29.89 -1.43
C ILE A 61 -6.47 30.73 -0.24
N PHE A 62 -7.28 30.82 0.81
CA PHE A 62 -7.04 31.72 1.95
C PHE A 62 -6.74 30.98 3.26
N GLY A 63 -6.76 29.65 3.26
CA GLY A 63 -6.49 28.84 4.44
C GLY A 63 -5.00 28.67 4.73
N LYS A 64 -4.71 27.86 5.75
CA LYS A 64 -3.34 27.48 6.10
C LYS A 64 -2.71 26.67 4.97
N PRO A 65 -1.38 26.77 4.75
CA PRO A 65 -0.66 25.88 3.85
C PRO A 65 -0.96 24.43 4.15
N ARG A 66 -1.28 23.66 3.11
CA ARG A 66 -1.51 22.23 3.21
C ARG A 66 -0.19 21.48 3.14
N GLN A 67 -0.08 20.40 3.92
CA GLN A 67 1.13 19.60 3.99
C GLN A 67 0.93 18.24 3.31
N LEU A 68 1.93 17.83 2.53
CA LEU A 68 2.08 16.47 2.02
C LEU A 68 3.28 15.83 2.69
N THR A 69 3.06 14.70 3.36
CA THR A 69 4.15 13.87 3.89
C THR A 69 4.23 12.62 3.04
N VAL A 70 5.43 12.29 2.54
CA VAL A 70 5.70 11.04 1.82
C VAL A 70 6.79 10.31 2.58
N VAL A 71 6.53 9.06 2.93
CA VAL A 71 7.50 8.19 3.60
C VAL A 71 7.80 7.01 2.67
N VAL A 72 9.09 6.75 2.51
CA VAL A 72 9.60 5.63 1.73
C VAL A 72 10.12 4.60 2.73
N GLY A 73 9.55 3.40 2.69
CA GLY A 73 9.93 2.33 3.59
C GLY A 73 11.15 1.55 3.10
N LYS A 74 11.55 0.57 3.91
CA LYS A 74 12.66 -0.32 3.56
C LYS A 74 12.28 -1.19 2.35
N PRO A 75 13.22 -1.42 1.41
CA PRO A 75 13.00 -2.37 0.33
C PRO A 75 12.69 -3.77 0.88
N ILE A 76 11.71 -4.43 0.26
CA ILE A 76 11.31 -5.80 0.54
C ILE A 76 11.98 -6.70 -0.48
N ASP A 77 12.89 -7.54 0.01
CA ASP A 77 13.53 -8.57 -0.80
C ASP A 77 12.58 -9.76 -0.99
N THR A 78 12.31 -10.10 -2.25
CA THR A 78 11.40 -11.19 -2.61
C THR A 78 12.13 -12.51 -2.87
N HIS A 79 13.46 -12.49 -2.98
CA HIS A 79 14.28 -13.66 -3.28
C HIS A 79 14.16 -14.73 -2.17
N GLY A 80 14.35 -14.33 -0.90
CA GLY A 80 14.28 -15.26 0.23
C GLY A 80 12.92 -15.97 0.32
N LEU A 81 11.83 -15.22 0.13
CA LEU A 81 10.48 -15.79 0.12
C LEU A 81 10.28 -16.75 -1.07
N ARG A 82 10.86 -16.45 -2.24
CA ARG A 82 10.81 -17.36 -3.39
C ARG A 82 11.57 -18.66 -3.10
N GLU A 83 12.75 -18.59 -2.49
CA GLU A 83 13.55 -19.77 -2.14
C GLU A 83 12.84 -20.65 -1.12
N GLU A 84 12.29 -20.06 -0.06
CA GLU A 84 11.47 -20.77 0.93
C GLU A 84 10.30 -21.49 0.24
N LEU A 85 9.59 -20.81 -0.65
CA LEU A 85 8.47 -21.40 -1.37
C LEU A 85 8.91 -22.52 -2.30
N LYS A 86 10.01 -22.36 -3.06
CA LYS A 86 10.58 -23.40 -3.94
C LYS A 86 10.98 -24.66 -3.16
N ASN A 87 11.66 -24.49 -2.02
CA ASN A 87 12.15 -25.61 -1.20
C ASN A 87 10.99 -26.41 -0.58
N ASN A 88 9.86 -25.76 -0.29
CA ASN A 88 8.65 -26.41 0.20
C ASN A 88 7.73 -26.93 -0.93
N SER A 89 8.09 -26.74 -2.21
CA SER A 89 7.25 -27.09 -3.37
C SER A 89 7.98 -27.86 -4.45
N SER A 90 8.63 -28.96 -4.07
CA SER A 90 8.93 -30.02 -5.04
C SER A 90 7.61 -30.70 -5.42
N GLU A 91 7.27 -30.70 -6.72
CA GLU A 91 6.15 -31.41 -7.37
C GLU A 91 4.77 -30.69 -7.49
N TYR A 92 4.47 -29.63 -6.72
CA TYR A 92 3.09 -29.10 -6.58
C TYR A 92 2.71 -27.81 -7.36
N LEU A 93 3.60 -27.27 -8.20
CA LEU A 93 3.45 -25.94 -8.83
C LEU A 93 2.39 -25.84 -9.95
N ALA A 94 1.77 -26.94 -10.35
CA ALA A 94 0.86 -26.99 -11.51
C ALA A 94 -0.62 -26.72 -11.19
N SER A 95 -1.04 -26.76 -9.91
CA SER A 95 -2.46 -26.54 -9.56
C SER A 95 -2.83 -25.06 -9.47
N SER A 96 -4.02 -24.71 -9.95
CA SER A 96 -4.57 -23.34 -9.88
C SER A 96 -4.70 -22.83 -8.43
N GLU A 97 -5.02 -23.74 -7.50
CA GLU A 97 -5.15 -23.44 -6.07
C GLU A 97 -3.81 -23.05 -5.45
N PHE A 98 -2.72 -23.73 -5.84
CA PHE A 98 -1.38 -23.41 -5.34
C PHE A 98 -0.90 -22.04 -5.82
N ARG A 99 -1.12 -21.71 -7.09
CA ARG A 99 -0.80 -20.35 -7.62
C ARG A 99 -1.54 -19.27 -6.84
N SER A 100 -2.83 -19.49 -6.55
CA SER A 100 -3.64 -18.56 -5.76
C SER A 100 -3.12 -18.40 -4.33
N HIS A 101 -2.68 -19.49 -3.71
CA HIS A 101 -2.07 -19.48 -2.38
C HIS A 101 -0.76 -18.68 -2.38
N ILE A 102 0.14 -18.94 -3.33
CA ILE A 102 1.42 -18.22 -3.48
C ILE A 102 1.19 -16.72 -3.69
N HIS A 103 0.26 -16.35 -4.57
CA HIS A 103 -0.11 -14.94 -4.77
C HIS A 103 -0.61 -14.31 -3.47
N SER A 104 -1.34 -15.08 -2.65
CA SER A 104 -1.82 -14.62 -1.36
C SER A 104 -0.70 -14.36 -0.37
N MET A 105 0.27 -15.28 -0.28
CA MET A 105 1.44 -15.14 0.60
C MET A 105 2.26 -13.89 0.27
N TYR A 106 2.62 -13.69 -1.01
CA TYR A 106 3.33 -12.47 -1.41
C TYR A 106 2.52 -11.20 -1.13
N THR A 107 1.21 -11.24 -1.40
CA THR A 107 0.35 -10.08 -1.12
C THR A 107 0.33 -9.75 0.37
N GLN A 108 0.27 -10.77 1.23
CA GLN A 108 0.27 -10.59 2.68
C GLN A 108 1.57 -9.96 3.17
N VAL A 109 2.73 -10.45 2.74
CA VAL A 109 4.03 -9.90 3.14
C VAL A 109 4.16 -8.42 2.76
N VAL A 110 3.82 -8.07 1.52
CA VAL A 110 3.87 -6.67 1.07
C VAL A 110 2.88 -5.81 1.85
N GLN A 111 1.67 -6.32 2.09
CA GLN A 111 0.63 -5.60 2.82
C GLN A 111 1.04 -5.31 4.26
N GLU A 112 1.62 -6.28 4.97
CA GLU A 112 2.08 -6.09 6.34
C GLU A 112 3.17 -5.01 6.44
N GLN A 113 4.13 -5.00 5.51
CA GLN A 113 5.18 -3.98 5.49
C GLN A 113 4.62 -2.60 5.13
N LEU A 114 3.67 -2.53 4.18
CA LEU A 114 3.02 -1.28 3.81
C LEU A 114 2.20 -0.68 4.96
N TYR A 115 1.47 -1.51 5.72
CA TYR A 115 0.68 -1.01 6.86
C TYR A 115 1.54 -0.64 8.07
N LYS A 116 2.71 -1.27 8.27
CA LYS A 116 3.70 -0.77 9.24
C LYS A 116 4.20 0.63 8.84
N LEU A 117 4.57 0.80 7.56
CA LEU A 117 4.99 2.10 7.03
C LEU A 117 3.89 3.17 7.15
N LYS A 118 2.62 2.77 6.97
CA LYS A 118 1.48 3.67 7.18
C LYS A 118 1.48 4.24 8.60
N GLU A 119 1.61 3.41 9.63
CA GLU A 119 1.59 3.86 11.03
C GLU A 119 2.71 4.88 11.30
N GLU A 120 3.91 4.62 10.78
CA GLU A 120 5.04 5.54 10.85
C GLU A 120 4.74 6.86 10.11
N ALA A 121 4.20 6.78 8.90
CA ALA A 121 3.89 7.95 8.08
C ALA A 121 2.79 8.83 8.70
N GLU A 122 1.76 8.22 9.27
CA GLU A 122 0.68 8.95 9.95
C GLU A 122 1.17 9.63 11.22
N CYS A 123 2.05 8.96 11.98
CA CYS A 123 2.68 9.54 13.17
C CYS A 123 3.55 10.75 12.80
N GLU A 124 4.43 10.61 11.80
CA GLU A 124 5.29 11.71 11.35
C GLU A 124 4.49 12.87 10.75
N HIS A 125 3.43 12.58 9.98
CA HIS A 125 2.56 13.62 9.44
C HIS A 125 1.86 14.41 10.54
N GLN A 126 1.35 13.74 11.58
CA GLN A 126 0.76 14.41 12.74
C GLN A 126 1.79 15.25 13.49
N ARG A 127 2.99 14.73 13.73
CA ARG A 127 4.08 15.45 14.40
C ARG A 127 4.44 16.74 13.67
N LEU A 128 4.53 16.70 12.34
CA LEU A 128 4.87 17.86 11.53
C LEU A 128 3.72 18.87 11.42
N ASN A 129 2.45 18.43 11.45
CA ASN A 129 1.28 19.32 11.47
C ASN A 129 1.10 20.07 12.80
N LEU A 130 1.82 19.68 13.87
CA LEU A 130 1.82 20.36 15.18
C LEU A 130 2.86 21.48 15.27
N ILE A 131 3.74 21.62 14.27
CA ILE A 131 4.78 22.64 14.16
C ILE A 131 4.28 23.77 13.26
#